data_AF-A0A352Z272-F1
#
_entry.id   AF-A0A352Z272-F1
#
_cell.length_a   1.000
_cell.length_b   1.000
_cell.length_c   1.000
_cell.angle_alpha   90.00
_cell.angle_beta   90.00
_cell.angle_gamma   90.00
#
_symmetry.space_group_name_H-M   'P 1'
#
loop_
_entity.id
_entity.type
_entity.pdbx_description
1 polymer ?
#
loop_
_entity_poly.entity_id
_entity_poly.type
_entity_poly.pdbx_seq_one_letter_code
_entity_poly.pdbx_strand_id
1 'polypeptide(L)'
;MKIKHTYAGRQFFWDESQDPDSYIYYRFAGKGMFRREAEDIPPEEISNAVHEILTNSISLNYDDLIRDTARIFGFERLGDSVRASMIRGIDKAVSRGFARMEGDRVSTANAGLIDHIQPVRLT
;
A
#
# COMPACT_ATOMS: atom_id res chain seq x y z
N MET A 1 17.27 17.78 10.25
CA MET A 1 15.98 17.13 9.94
C MET A 1 15.69 17.30 8.46
N LYS A 2 16.05 16.30 7.64
CA LYS A 2 15.71 16.25 6.22
C LYS A 2 14.48 15.37 6.06
N ILE A 3 13.33 16.00 5.88
CA ILE A 3 12.07 15.31 5.60
C ILE A 3 12.09 14.88 4.14
N LYS A 4 12.01 13.58 3.87
CA LYS A 4 11.85 13.06 2.50
C LYS A 4 10.37 13.04 2.17
N HIS A 5 9.99 13.67 1.06
CA HIS A 5 8.62 13.76 0.58
C HIS A 5 8.50 13.05 -0.77
N THR A 6 7.59 12.09 -0.91
CA THR A 6 7.39 11.42 -2.19
C THR A 6 5.93 11.02 -2.36
N TYR A 7 5.28 11.59 -3.37
CA TYR A 7 4.39 10.95 -4.35
C TYR A 7 3.69 12.06 -5.16
N ALA A 8 4.02 12.22 -6.43
CA ALA A 8 3.33 13.14 -7.36
C ALA A 8 3.05 14.56 -6.82
N GLY A 9 3.95 15.14 -6.01
CA GLY A 9 3.79 16.47 -5.39
C GLY A 9 3.14 16.48 -4.01
N ARG A 10 2.70 15.33 -3.46
CA ARG A 10 2.21 15.18 -2.09
C ARG A 10 3.36 14.87 -1.12
N GLN A 11 3.28 15.45 0.07
CA GLN A 11 4.28 15.32 1.12
C GLN A 11 3.88 14.24 2.13
N PHE A 12 4.73 13.23 2.29
CA PHE A 12 4.61 12.19 3.32
C PHE A 12 5.82 12.24 4.25
N PHE A 13 5.67 11.74 5.47
CA PHE A 13 6.74 11.72 6.47
C PHE A 13 7.38 10.34 6.56
N TRP A 14 8.67 10.29 6.23
CA TRP A 14 9.55 9.13 6.37
C TRP A 14 10.64 9.43 7.38
N ASP A 15 11.08 8.41 8.11
CA ASP A 15 12.30 8.55 8.92
C ASP A 15 13.51 8.79 8.01
N GLU A 16 14.53 9.50 8.51
CA GLU A 16 15.73 9.82 7.71
C GLU A 16 16.44 8.55 7.21
N SER A 17 16.41 7.48 8.02
CA SER A 17 16.98 6.17 7.69
C SER A 17 16.17 5.38 6.66
N GLN A 18 14.92 5.80 6.38
CA GLN A 18 14.03 5.11 5.46
C GLN A 18 14.21 5.65 4.04
N ASP A 19 14.21 4.74 3.08
CA ASP A 19 14.12 5.03 1.66
C ASP A 19 12.77 4.54 1.15
N PRO A 20 11.87 5.45 0.72
CA PRO A 20 10.52 5.07 0.28
C PRO A 20 10.50 4.02 -0.83
N ASP A 21 11.42 4.09 -1.79
CA ASP A 21 11.39 3.21 -2.96
C ASP A 21 11.77 1.76 -2.62
N SER A 22 12.69 1.59 -1.67
CA SER A 22 13.10 0.29 -1.13
C SER A 22 12.36 -0.14 0.14
N TYR A 23 11.40 0.67 0.63
CA TYR A 23 10.64 0.35 1.84
C TYR A 23 9.65 -0.80 1.58
N ILE A 24 9.73 -1.84 2.40
CA ILE A 24 8.98 -3.10 2.26
C ILE A 24 7.97 -3.34 3.40
N TYR A 25 7.99 -2.49 4.43
CA TYR A 25 7.06 -2.60 5.56
C TYR A 25 5.84 -1.72 5.33
N TYR A 26 4.78 -1.93 6.11
CA TYR A 26 3.71 -0.96 6.24
C TYR A 26 3.24 -0.90 7.69
N ARG A 27 2.76 0.28 8.09
CA ARG A 27 2.26 0.54 9.44
C ARG A 27 0.73 0.50 9.41
N PHE A 28 0.11 -0.01 10.47
CA PHE A 28 -1.34 0.16 10.65
C PHE A 28 -1.69 1.65 10.71
N ALA A 29 -2.93 2.05 10.40
CA ALA A 29 -3.30 3.46 10.54
C ALA A 29 -3.23 3.93 12.00
N GLY A 30 -3.24 3.03 12.97
CA GLY A 30 -3.25 3.34 14.40
C GLY A 30 -4.67 3.35 14.97
N LYS A 31 -4.83 3.77 16.22
CA LYS A 31 -6.12 3.89 16.92
C LYS A 31 -6.18 5.17 17.74
N GLY A 32 -7.39 5.65 18.01
CA GLY A 32 -7.62 6.83 18.86
C GLY A 32 -6.97 8.08 18.28
N MET A 33 -6.34 8.88 19.14
CA MET A 33 -5.74 10.18 18.77
C MET A 33 -4.54 10.08 17.82
N PHE A 34 -3.92 8.89 17.70
CA PHE A 34 -2.77 8.65 16.81
C PHE A 34 -3.16 7.97 15.50
N ARG A 35 -4.46 7.88 15.20
CA ARG A 35 -4.92 7.31 13.92
C ARG A 35 -4.55 8.27 12.78
N ARG A 36 -3.81 7.75 11.81
CA ARG A 36 -3.52 8.40 10.53
C ARG A 36 -4.77 8.39 9.65
N GLU A 37 -5.04 9.50 9.00
CA GLU A 37 -6.04 9.54 7.95
C GLU A 37 -5.51 8.79 6.72
N ALA A 38 -6.41 8.33 5.84
CA ALA A 38 -6.01 7.56 4.66
C ALA A 38 -5.04 8.35 3.75
N GLU A 39 -5.17 9.67 3.73
CA GLU A 39 -4.33 10.57 2.95
C GLU A 39 -2.92 10.74 3.49
N ASP A 40 -2.71 10.41 4.77
CA ASP A 40 -1.41 10.46 5.45
C ASP A 40 -0.65 9.14 5.33
N ILE A 41 -1.26 8.12 4.72
CA ILE A 41 -0.61 6.83 4.48
C ILE A 41 0.10 6.89 3.12
N PRO A 42 1.43 6.70 3.09
CA PRO A 42 2.18 6.75 1.83
C PRO A 42 1.73 5.64 0.87
N PRO A 43 1.63 5.93 -0.44
CA PRO A 43 1.32 4.91 -1.45
C PRO A 43 2.29 3.74 -1.45
N GLU A 44 3.55 3.94 -1.05
CA GLU A 44 4.55 2.90 -0.84
C GLU A 44 4.09 1.90 0.24
N GLU A 45 3.61 2.37 1.40
CA GLU A 45 3.07 1.49 2.46
C GLU A 45 1.83 0.74 1.97
N ILE A 46 0.93 1.43 1.26
CA ILE A 46 -0.27 0.79 0.69
C ILE A 46 0.12 -0.26 -0.35
N SER A 47 1.12 0.01 -1.18
CA SER A 47 1.60 -0.95 -2.19
C SER A 47 2.21 -2.21 -1.56
N ASN A 48 2.83 -2.08 -0.39
CA ASN A 48 3.34 -3.23 0.37
C ASN A 48 2.19 -4.09 0.93
N ALA A 49 1.12 -3.46 1.43
CA ALA A 49 -0.08 -4.18 1.85
C ALA A 49 -0.79 -4.88 0.67
N VAL A 50 -0.86 -4.22 -0.50
CA VAL A 50 -1.41 -4.82 -1.74
C VAL A 50 -0.59 -6.05 -2.14
N HIS A 51 0.74 -5.98 -2.06
CA HIS A 51 1.61 -7.12 -2.32
C HIS A 51 1.25 -8.30 -1.40
N GLU A 52 1.17 -8.08 -0.08
CA GLU A 52 0.81 -9.14 0.88
C GLU A 52 -0.55 -9.79 0.54
N ILE A 53 -1.58 -8.98 0.24
CA ILE A 53 -2.91 -9.48 -0.13
C ILE A 53 -2.83 -10.39 -1.35
N LEU A 54 -2.13 -9.94 -2.41
CA LEU A 54 -2.06 -10.67 -3.68
C LEU A 54 -1.17 -11.91 -3.58
N THR A 55 -0.15 -11.92 -2.73
CA THR A 55 0.62 -13.13 -2.42
C THR A 55 -0.27 -14.19 -1.76
N ASN A 56 -1.19 -13.78 -0.88
CA ASN A 56 -2.11 -14.70 -0.21
C ASN A 56 -3.31 -15.12 -1.08
N SER A 57 -3.75 -14.28 -2.01
CA SER A 57 -4.98 -14.50 -2.78
C SER A 57 -4.78 -14.75 -4.29
N ILE A 58 -3.53 -14.76 -4.78
CA ILE A 58 -3.06 -14.90 -6.17
C ILE A 58 -3.61 -13.81 -7.13
N SER A 59 -4.92 -13.58 -7.15
CA SER A 59 -5.60 -12.57 -7.95
C SER A 59 -6.96 -12.18 -7.36
N LEU A 60 -7.28 -10.89 -7.40
CA LEU A 60 -8.54 -10.32 -6.94
C LEU A 60 -9.17 -9.41 -8.02
N ASN A 61 -10.47 -9.18 -7.90
CA ASN A 61 -11.13 -8.06 -8.61
C ASN A 61 -10.63 -6.73 -8.01
N TYR A 62 -10.50 -5.69 -8.84
CA TYR A 62 -9.99 -4.37 -8.47
C TYR A 62 -10.77 -3.72 -7.32
N ASP A 63 -12.10 -3.78 -7.33
CA ASP A 63 -12.94 -3.20 -6.26
C ASP A 63 -12.81 -3.97 -4.94
N ASP A 64 -12.61 -5.28 -5.00
CA ASP A 64 -12.39 -6.09 -3.81
C ASP A 64 -11.00 -5.84 -3.22
N LEU A 65 -9.98 -5.73 -4.07
CA LEU A 65 -8.63 -5.33 -3.63
C LEU A 65 -8.64 -3.96 -2.94
N ILE A 66 -9.40 -2.99 -3.45
CA ILE A 66 -9.55 -1.68 -2.79
C ILE A 66 -10.14 -1.85 -1.37
N ARG A 67 -11.19 -2.66 -1.23
CA ARG A 67 -11.86 -2.89 0.08
C ARG A 67 -10.95 -3.62 1.06
N ASP A 68 -10.27 -4.67 0.61
CA ASP A 68 -9.39 -5.45 1.47
C ASP A 68 -8.16 -4.67 1.91
N THR A 69 -7.59 -3.86 1.00
CA THR A 69 -6.50 -2.95 1.36
C THR A 69 -6.96 -1.93 2.40
N ALA A 70 -8.14 -1.33 2.24
CA ALA A 70 -8.70 -0.40 3.23
C ALA A 70 -8.87 -1.05 4.62
N ARG A 71 -9.32 -2.31 4.66
CA ARG A 71 -9.48 -3.08 5.90
C ARG A 71 -8.15 -3.37 6.60
N ILE A 72 -7.07 -3.68 5.85
CA ILE A 72 -5.73 -3.85 6.43
C ILE A 72 -5.30 -2.62 7.23
N PHE A 73 -5.61 -1.43 6.74
CA PHE A 73 -5.31 -0.18 7.43
C PHE A 73 -6.36 0.22 8.48
N GLY A 74 -7.41 -0.58 8.69
CA GLY A 74 -8.43 -0.34 9.71
C GLY A 74 -9.50 0.68 9.30
N PHE A 75 -9.73 0.88 8.00
CA PHE A 75 -10.85 1.68 7.51
C PHE A 75 -12.07 0.78 7.26
N GLU A 76 -13.11 0.95 8.07
CA GLU A 76 -14.36 0.20 7.93
C GLU A 76 -15.26 0.72 6.79
N ARG A 77 -15.13 2.02 6.46
CA ARG A 77 -15.93 2.69 5.42
C ARG A 77 -15.03 3.15 4.29
N LEU A 78 -15.46 2.88 3.06
CA LEU A 78 -14.77 3.28 1.85
C LEU A 78 -15.34 4.61 1.32
N GLY A 79 -15.06 5.71 2.03
CA GLY A 79 -15.34 7.05 1.53
C GLY A 79 -14.36 7.47 0.44
N ASP A 80 -14.63 8.60 -0.23
CA ASP A 80 -13.86 9.05 -1.40
C ASP A 80 -12.36 9.17 -1.14
N SER A 81 -11.98 9.76 0.00
CA SER A 81 -10.57 9.91 0.41
C SER A 81 -9.87 8.57 0.65
N VAL A 82 -10.56 7.62 1.30
CA VAL A 82 -10.02 6.26 1.53
C VAL A 82 -9.85 5.55 0.20
N ARG A 83 -10.88 5.56 -0.65
CA ARG A 83 -10.84 4.93 -1.99
C ARG A 83 -9.70 5.49 -2.82
N ALA A 84 -9.61 6.81 -2.94
CA ALA A 84 -8.56 7.48 -3.70
C ALA A 84 -7.16 7.11 -3.19
N SER A 85 -6.98 6.97 -1.88
CA SER A 85 -5.69 6.58 -1.30
C SER A 85 -5.34 5.12 -1.60
N MET A 86 -6.30 4.20 -1.53
CA MET A 86 -6.08 2.80 -1.90
C MET A 86 -5.75 2.64 -3.38
N ILE A 87 -6.46 3.36 -4.27
CA ILE A 87 -6.19 3.38 -5.71
C ILE A 87 -4.74 3.81 -5.98
N ARG A 88 -4.28 4.92 -5.39
CA ARG A 88 -2.87 5.37 -5.54
C ARG A 88 -1.87 4.32 -5.09
N GLY A 89 -2.18 3.57 -4.03
CA GLY A 89 -1.35 2.47 -3.56
C GLY A 89 -1.32 1.27 -4.49
N ILE A 90 -2.46 0.91 -5.11
CA ILE A 90 -2.52 -0.15 -6.13
C ILE A 90 -1.72 0.27 -7.36
N ASP A 91 -1.88 1.51 -7.83
CA ASP A 91 -1.11 2.05 -8.95
C ASP A 91 0.40 2.04 -8.62
N LYS A 92 0.77 2.41 -7.39
CA LYS A 92 2.17 2.30 -6.94
C LYS A 92 2.64 0.84 -6.94
N ALA A 93 1.82 -0.13 -6.51
CA ALA A 93 2.17 -1.56 -6.57
C ALA A 93 2.42 -2.05 -7.99
N VAL A 94 1.61 -1.60 -8.96
CA VAL A 94 1.84 -1.88 -10.38
C VAL A 94 3.15 -1.24 -10.87
N SER A 95 3.39 0.03 -10.54
CA SER A 95 4.62 0.73 -10.94
C SER A 95 5.89 0.10 -10.35
N ARG A 96 5.80 -0.50 -9.16
CA ARG A 96 6.90 -1.21 -8.48
C ARG A 96 7.07 -2.66 -8.95
N GLY A 97 6.19 -3.14 -9.84
CA GLY A 97 6.22 -4.52 -10.33
C GLY A 97 5.76 -5.56 -9.30
N PHE A 98 5.01 -5.15 -8.27
CA PHE A 98 4.40 -6.08 -7.30
C PHE A 98 3.08 -6.66 -7.78
N ALA A 99 2.38 -5.90 -8.63
CA ALA A 99 1.09 -6.27 -9.17
C ALA A 99 1.04 -6.04 -10.69
N ARG A 100 0.15 -6.76 -11.36
CA ARG A 100 -0.23 -6.52 -12.76
C ARG A 100 -1.75 -6.46 -12.87
N MET A 101 -2.23 -5.59 -13.75
CA MET A 101 -3.66 -5.38 -13.99
C MET A 101 -4.04 -5.90 -15.38
N GLU A 102 -5.10 -6.70 -15.44
CA GLU A 102 -5.67 -7.27 -16.65
C GLU A 102 -7.18 -7.09 -16.60
N GLY A 103 -7.70 -6.07 -17.31
CA GLY A 103 -9.11 -5.69 -17.20
C GLY A 103 -9.47 -5.23 -15.79
N ASP A 104 -10.45 -5.89 -15.17
CA ASP A 104 -10.90 -5.62 -13.80
C ASP A 104 -10.17 -6.48 -12.74
N ARG A 105 -9.19 -7.28 -13.15
CA ARG A 105 -8.44 -8.16 -12.26
C ARG A 105 -7.04 -7.64 -11.99
N VAL A 106 -6.61 -7.80 -10.76
CA VAL A 106 -5.24 -7.56 -10.31
C VAL A 106 -4.65 -8.88 -9.84
N SER A 107 -3.39 -9.15 -10.19
CA SER A 107 -2.66 -10.36 -9.77
C SER A 107 -1.22 -10.02 -9.41
N THR A 108 -0.54 -10.92 -8.71
CA THR A 108 0.90 -10.78 -8.44
C THR A 108 1.69 -10.74 -9.75
N ALA A 109 2.70 -9.88 -9.82
CA ALA A 109 3.61 -9.80 -10.97
C ALA A 109 4.87 -10.63 -10.67
N ASN A 110 5.00 -11.78 -11.34
CA ASN A 110 6.14 -12.72 -11.30
C ASN A 110 6.65 -13.15 -9.89
N ALA A 111 6.28 -14.37 -9.50
CA ALA A 111 6.70 -15.09 -8.30
C ALA A 111 8.22 -15.42 -8.17
N GLY A 112 9.10 -14.85 -9.01
CA GLY A 112 10.50 -15.28 -9.12
C GLY A 112 11.55 -14.34 -8.50
N LEU A 113 11.19 -13.11 -8.13
CA LEU A 113 12.15 -12.09 -7.68
C LEU A 113 11.86 -11.51 -6.29
N ILE A 114 10.75 -11.89 -5.66
CA ILE A 114 10.24 -11.26 -4.44
C ILE A 114 9.97 -12.27 -3.29
N ASP A 115 10.29 -13.55 -3.52
CA ASP A 115 10.05 -14.65 -2.57
C ASP A 115 10.85 -14.55 -1.26
N HIS A 116 11.83 -13.64 -1.16
CA HIS A 116 12.66 -13.49 0.03
C HIS A 116 12.34 -12.28 0.89
N ILE A 117 11.34 -11.47 0.52
CA ILE A 117 11.02 -10.24 1.23
C ILE A 117 9.51 -10.12 1.40
N GLN A 118 8.97 -10.89 2.33
CA GLN A 118 7.58 -10.76 2.74
C GLN A 118 7.38 -9.41 3.43
N PRO A 119 6.39 -8.58 3.02
CA PRO A 119 6.04 -7.38 3.76
C PRO A 119 5.64 -7.77 5.18
N VAL A 120 6.46 -7.41 6.16
CA VAL A 120 6.12 -7.67 7.57
C VAL A 120 5.31 -6.49 8.08
N ARG A 121 4.11 -6.77 8.56
CA ARG A 121 3.33 -5.79 9.32
C ARG A 121 4.12 -5.41 10.57
N LEU A 122 4.48 -4.14 10.71
CA LEU A 122 5.03 -3.63 11.96
C LEU A 122 3.86 -3.50 12.96
N THR A 123 3.90 -4.33 14.02
CA THR A 123 2.94 -4.30 15.15
C THR A 123 3.16 -3.10 16.05
#